data_AF-A0A2Y4X4D7-F1
#
_entry.id   AF-A0A2Y4X4D7-F1
#
_cell.length_a   1.000
_cell.length_b   1.000
_cell.length_c   1.000
_cell.angle_alpha   90.00
_cell.angle_beta   90.00
_cell.angle_gamma   90.00
#
_symmetry.space_group_name_H-M   'P 1'
#
loop_
_entity.id
_entity.type
_entity.pdbx_description
1 polymer ?
#
loop_
_entity_poly.entity_id
_entity_poly.type
_entity_poly.pdbx_seq_one_letter_code
_entity_poly.pdbx_strand_id
1 'polypeptide(L)'
;MVLKAAAHAVHNGLTAIPDAHHYYHGEKVAFGTLTQLVLENAPVEEIETVAALSHAVGLPITLAQLDIKEDVPAKMRIVAKASCAEGETIHNMPGGATPDQVYAALLVADQYGQRFLQEWE
;
A
#
# COMPACT_ATOMS: atom_id res chain seq x y z
N MET A 1 -14.80 -12.11 5.00
CA MET A 1 -13.38 -11.83 5.30
C MET A 1 -12.58 -11.95 4.00
N VAL A 2 -12.57 -10.89 3.19
CA VAL A 2 -11.87 -10.84 1.89
C VAL A 2 -10.57 -10.07 2.11
N LEU A 3 -9.61 -10.69 2.80
CA LEU A 3 -8.27 -10.09 2.97
C LEU A 3 -7.32 -10.42 1.81
N LYS A 4 -7.71 -11.30 0.87
CA LYS A 4 -6.90 -11.73 -0.28
C LYS A 4 -7.32 -11.05 -1.59
N ALA A 5 -7.01 -9.76 -1.71
CA ALA A 5 -7.16 -8.98 -2.94
C ALA A 5 -5.87 -8.18 -3.23
N ALA A 6 -5.93 -6.85 -3.34
CA ALA A 6 -4.75 -6.02 -3.59
C ALA A 6 -3.78 -5.93 -2.42
N ALA A 7 -4.24 -5.93 -1.16
CA ALA A 7 -3.37 -5.68 0.00
C ALA A 7 -2.22 -6.71 0.11
N HIS A 8 -2.53 -7.99 -0.07
CA HIS A 8 -1.51 -9.05 -0.04
C HIS A 8 -0.62 -9.06 -1.30
N ALA A 9 -1.17 -8.72 -2.46
CA ALA A 9 -0.39 -8.59 -3.68
C ALA A 9 0.60 -7.42 -3.58
N VAL A 10 0.18 -6.29 -3.00
CA VAL A 10 1.06 -5.15 -2.68
C VAL A 10 2.10 -5.53 -1.65
N HIS A 11 1.73 -6.26 -0.58
CA HIS A 11 2.71 -6.84 0.35
C HIS A 11 3.78 -7.64 -0.41
N ASN A 12 3.38 -8.54 -1.31
CA ASN A 12 4.32 -9.36 -2.07
C ASN A 12 5.20 -8.48 -2.97
N GLY A 13 4.63 -7.48 -3.64
CA GLY A 13 5.36 -6.49 -4.41
C GLY A 13 6.40 -5.73 -3.58
N LEU A 14 6.09 -5.35 -2.35
CA LEU A 14 7.03 -4.69 -1.43
C LEU A 14 8.22 -5.58 -1.04
N THR A 15 8.08 -6.92 -1.11
CA THR A 15 9.21 -7.84 -0.90
C THR A 15 10.19 -7.88 -2.08
N ALA A 16 9.80 -7.35 -3.24
CA ALA A 16 10.67 -7.28 -4.43
C ALA A 16 11.76 -6.18 -4.32
N ILE A 17 11.68 -5.31 -3.31
CA ILE A 17 12.67 -4.26 -3.04
C ILE A 17 13.33 -4.48 -1.66
N PRO A 18 14.66 -4.23 -1.53
CA PRO A 18 15.39 -4.54 -0.29
C PRO A 18 15.01 -3.64 0.89
N ASP A 19 14.55 -2.42 0.62
CA ASP A 19 14.22 -1.41 1.63
C ASP A 19 13.26 -1.94 2.70
N ALA A 20 12.21 -2.66 2.28
CA ALA A 20 11.15 -3.15 3.15
C ALA A 20 11.37 -4.57 3.70
N HIS A 21 12.56 -5.16 3.53
CA HIS A 21 12.84 -6.55 3.94
C HIS A 21 12.84 -6.74 5.45
N HIS A 22 13.26 -5.74 6.20
CA HIS A 22 13.38 -5.81 7.66
C HIS A 22 12.06 -5.55 8.41
N TYR A 23 11.01 -5.12 7.71
CA TYR A 23 9.66 -5.00 8.25
C TYR A 23 8.92 -6.34 8.25
N TYR A 24 8.09 -6.54 9.26
CA TYR A 24 7.24 -7.69 9.41
C TYR A 24 6.14 -7.74 8.33
N HIS A 25 5.57 -8.93 8.15
CA HIS A 25 4.47 -9.16 7.21
C HIS A 25 3.29 -8.20 7.45
N GLY A 26 2.85 -8.07 8.71
CA GLY A 26 1.71 -7.23 9.07
C GLY A 26 1.93 -5.74 8.80
N GLU A 27 3.17 -5.24 8.95
CA GLU A 27 3.52 -3.84 8.67
C GLU A 27 3.38 -3.52 7.18
N LYS A 28 3.90 -4.40 6.32
CA LYS A 28 3.73 -4.29 4.87
C LYS A 28 2.27 -4.43 4.43
N VAL A 29 1.50 -5.34 5.06
CA VAL A 29 0.07 -5.52 4.78
C VAL A 29 -0.75 -4.30 5.21
N ALA A 30 -0.37 -3.59 6.28
CA ALA A 30 -1.05 -2.37 6.70
C ALA A 30 -1.01 -1.30 5.60
N PHE A 31 0.18 -1.01 5.06
CA PHE A 31 0.31 -0.09 3.92
C PHE A 31 -0.36 -0.61 2.65
N GLY A 32 -0.29 -1.91 2.40
CA GLY A 32 -1.02 -2.55 1.30
C GLY A 32 -2.54 -2.40 1.41
N THR A 33 -3.09 -2.36 2.62
CA THR A 33 -4.53 -2.16 2.87
C THR A 33 -4.94 -0.73 2.51
N LEU A 34 -4.15 0.28 2.89
CA LEU A 34 -4.39 1.67 2.45
C LEU A 34 -4.32 1.80 0.93
N THR A 35 -3.35 1.14 0.31
CA THR A 35 -3.23 1.10 -1.16
C THR A 35 -4.46 0.47 -1.81
N GLN A 36 -5.00 -0.60 -1.24
CA GLN A 36 -6.22 -1.25 -1.73
C GLN A 36 -7.43 -0.31 -1.62
N LEU A 37 -7.62 0.38 -0.50
CA LEU A 37 -8.75 1.31 -0.33
C LEU A 37 -8.72 2.44 -1.36
N VAL A 38 -7.53 2.96 -1.66
CA VAL A 38 -7.34 3.94 -2.74
C VAL A 38 -7.72 3.35 -4.10
N LEU A 39 -7.27 2.13 -4.38
CA LEU A 39 -7.53 1.44 -5.65
C LEU A 39 -9.03 1.12 -5.84
N GLU A 40 -9.74 0.85 -4.75
CA GLU A 40 -11.20 0.63 -4.72
C GLU A 40 -12.00 1.93 -4.74
N ASN A 41 -11.33 3.09 -4.66
CA ASN A 41 -11.97 4.39 -4.49
C ASN A 41 -12.95 4.39 -3.30
N ALA A 42 -12.49 3.83 -2.18
CA ALA A 42 -13.24 3.79 -0.93
C ALA A 42 -13.59 5.20 -0.43
N PRO A 43 -14.68 5.37 0.34
CA PRO A 43 -15.00 6.64 0.97
C PRO A 43 -13.83 7.16 1.82
N VAL A 44 -13.64 8.48 1.83
CA VAL A 44 -12.52 9.11 2.55
C VAL A 44 -12.56 8.77 4.03
N GLU A 45 -13.75 8.70 4.62
CA GLU A 45 -13.97 8.36 6.02
C GLU A 45 -13.46 6.95 6.36
N GLU A 46 -13.54 6.01 5.41
CA GLU A 46 -13.03 4.65 5.58
C GLU A 46 -11.48 4.63 5.51
N ILE A 47 -10.90 5.37 4.57
CA ILE A 47 -9.44 5.53 4.46
C ILE A 47 -8.88 6.16 5.74
N GLU A 48 -9.50 7.24 6.23
CA GLU A 48 -9.10 7.93 7.46
C GLU A 48 -9.24 7.05 8.69
N THR A 49 -10.33 6.28 8.81
CA THR A 49 -10.52 5.34 9.92
C THR A 49 -9.40 4.30 9.97
N VAL A 50 -9.03 3.73 8.82
CA VAL A 50 -7.97 2.73 8.74
C VAL A 50 -6.59 3.34 8.97
N ALA A 51 -6.32 4.53 8.42
CA ALA A 51 -5.07 5.26 8.66
C ALA A 51 -4.90 5.62 10.14
N ALA A 52 -5.95 6.15 10.78
CA ALA A 52 -5.94 6.52 12.19
C ALA A 52 -5.73 5.30 13.10
N LEU A 53 -6.44 4.19 12.85
CA LEU A 53 -6.24 2.96 13.60
C LEU A 53 -4.80 2.44 13.42
N SER A 54 -4.31 2.39 12.18
CA SER A 54 -2.96 1.90 11.86
C SER A 54 -1.90 2.74 12.58
N HIS A 55 -2.02 4.06 12.50
CA HIS A 55 -1.12 4.98 13.19
C HIS A 55 -1.18 4.81 14.72
N ALA A 56 -2.37 4.72 15.30
CA ALA A 56 -2.55 4.58 16.75
C ALA A 56 -1.91 3.31 17.34
N VAL A 57 -1.77 2.24 16.53
CA VAL A 57 -1.10 1.00 16.94
C VAL A 57 0.34 0.89 16.43
N GLY A 58 0.89 1.94 15.83
CA GLY A 58 2.28 2.02 15.36
C GLY A 58 2.56 1.31 14.03
N LEU A 59 1.53 1.03 13.22
CA LEU A 59 1.70 0.48 11.87
C LEU A 59 2.02 1.59 10.85
N PRO A 60 2.83 1.28 9.81
CA PRO A 60 3.24 2.26 8.83
C PRO A 60 2.07 2.63 7.90
N ILE A 61 1.91 3.94 7.67
CA ILE A 61 0.91 4.52 6.76
C ILE A 61 1.55 5.30 5.60
N THR A 62 2.88 5.38 5.56
CA THR A 62 3.67 6.01 4.48
C THR A 62 4.79 5.10 4.01
N LEU A 63 5.30 5.34 2.81
CA LEU A 63 6.49 4.68 2.27
C LEU A 63 7.75 5.01 3.07
N ALA A 64 7.85 6.25 3.58
CA ALA A 64 8.97 6.67 4.41
C ALA A 64 9.04 5.93 5.75
N GLN A 65 7.89 5.54 6.33
CA GLN A 65 7.82 4.68 7.52
C GLN A 65 8.16 3.21 7.24
N LEU A 66 8.25 2.81 5.96
CA LEU A 66 8.80 1.54 5.48
C LEU A 66 10.25 1.68 4.97
N ASP A 67 10.93 2.78 5.31
CA ASP A 67 12.27 3.15 4.87
C ASP A 67 12.47 3.31 3.34
N ILE A 68 11.39 3.41 2.58
CA ILE A 68 11.42 3.67 1.14
C ILE A 68 11.47 5.19 0.92
N LYS A 69 12.66 5.76 1.02
CA LYS A 69 12.88 7.23 0.96
C LYS A 69 13.51 7.70 -0.35
N GLU A 70 14.35 6.87 -0.94
CA GLU A 70 15.10 7.17 -2.18
C GLU A 70 14.53 6.42 -3.38
N ASP A 71 14.61 7.02 -4.57
CA ASP A 71 14.16 6.43 -5.85
C ASP A 71 12.72 5.89 -5.81
N VAL A 72 11.85 6.55 -5.04
CA VAL A 72 10.46 6.12 -4.81
C VAL A 72 9.72 5.82 -6.12
N PRO A 73 9.76 6.68 -7.17
CA PRO A 73 9.07 6.36 -8.42
C PRO A 73 9.56 5.07 -9.08
N ALA A 74 10.86 4.82 -9.11
CA ALA A 74 11.42 3.62 -9.73
C ALA A 74 11.05 2.37 -8.92
N LYS A 75 11.16 2.43 -7.59
CA LYS A 75 10.80 1.32 -6.68
C LYS A 75 9.31 1.00 -6.75
N MET A 76 8.43 2.01 -6.77
CA MET A 76 6.99 1.78 -6.88
C MET A 76 6.60 1.16 -8.22
N ARG A 77 7.35 1.40 -9.30
CA ARG A 77 7.16 0.66 -10.56
C ARG A 77 7.52 -0.81 -10.44
N ILE A 78 8.58 -1.16 -9.70
CA ILE A 78 8.95 -2.55 -9.43
C ILE A 78 7.84 -3.22 -8.60
N VAL A 79 7.45 -2.58 -7.50
CA VAL A 79 6.39 -3.05 -6.60
C VAL A 79 5.10 -3.28 -7.38
N ALA A 80 4.63 -2.29 -8.15
CA ALA A 80 3.38 -2.40 -8.90
C ALA A 80 3.38 -3.52 -9.94
N LYS A 81 4.50 -3.71 -10.66
CA LYS A 81 4.64 -4.83 -11.61
C LYS A 81 4.60 -6.18 -10.91
N ALA A 82 5.30 -6.31 -9.78
CA ALA A 82 5.31 -7.54 -8.99
C ALA A 82 3.92 -7.85 -8.41
N SER A 83 3.20 -6.85 -7.90
CA SER A 83 1.82 -7.00 -7.40
C SER A 83 0.82 -7.48 -8.46
N CYS A 84 1.11 -7.21 -9.74
CA CYS A 84 0.27 -7.61 -10.88
C CYS A 84 0.79 -8.85 -11.60
N ALA A 85 1.77 -9.58 -11.04
CA ALA A 85 2.29 -10.79 -11.65
C ALA A 85 1.19 -11.86 -11.87
N GLU A 86 1.44 -12.78 -12.79
CA GLU A 86 0.53 -13.91 -13.02
C GLU A 86 0.40 -14.74 -11.73
N GLY A 87 -0.84 -15.03 -11.33
CA GLY A 87 -1.14 -15.79 -10.11
C GLY A 87 -1.25 -14.95 -8.82
N GLU A 88 -1.02 -13.63 -8.88
CA GLU A 88 -1.23 -12.76 -7.72
C GLU A 88 -2.70 -12.56 -7.34
N THR A 89 -2.95 -12.23 -6.07
CA THR A 89 -4.33 -12.09 -5.57
C THR A 89 -5.03 -10.81 -6.01
N ILE A 90 -4.31 -9.87 -6.62
CA ILE A 90 -4.88 -8.60 -7.09
C ILE A 90 -5.95 -8.80 -8.17
N HIS A 91 -5.86 -9.91 -8.92
CA HIS A 91 -6.80 -10.26 -9.98
C HIS A 91 -8.20 -10.63 -9.44
N ASN A 92 -8.33 -10.80 -8.12
CA ASN A 92 -9.63 -11.00 -7.46
C ASN A 92 -10.42 -9.69 -7.27
N MET A 93 -9.82 -8.53 -7.52
CA MET A 93 -10.52 -7.26 -7.43
C MET A 93 -11.61 -7.15 -8.50
N PRO A 94 -12.78 -6.57 -8.18
CA PRO A 94 -13.78 -6.24 -9.18
C PRO A 94 -13.19 -5.33 -10.27
N GLY A 95 -13.18 -5.80 -11.52
CA GLY A 95 -12.59 -5.06 -12.65
C GLY A 95 -11.07 -5.21 -12.82
N GLY A 96 -10.40 -5.95 -11.92
CA GLY A 96 -8.95 -6.13 -11.93
C GLY A 96 -8.17 -4.84 -11.64
N ALA A 97 -6.85 -4.92 -11.69
CA ALA A 97 -5.97 -3.76 -11.56
C ALA A 97 -4.76 -3.90 -12.46
N THR A 98 -4.43 -2.82 -13.17
CA THR A 98 -3.21 -2.72 -13.99
C THR A 98 -2.02 -2.23 -13.16
N PRO A 99 -0.78 -2.53 -13.55
CA PRO A 99 0.41 -2.00 -12.87
C PRO A 99 0.42 -0.47 -12.76
N ASP A 100 -0.18 0.25 -13.71
CA ASP A 100 -0.26 1.71 -13.64
C ASP A 100 -1.27 2.20 -12.61
N GLN A 101 -2.41 1.52 -12.46
CA GLN A 101 -3.37 1.81 -11.40
C GLN A 101 -2.79 1.50 -10.01
N VAL A 102 -2.09 0.38 -9.86
CA VAL A 102 -1.41 0.03 -8.60
C VAL A 102 -0.31 1.04 -8.27
N TYR A 103 0.48 1.45 -9.26
CA TYR A 103 1.48 2.49 -9.07
C TYR A 103 0.86 3.81 -8.61
N ALA A 104 -0.22 4.26 -9.25
CA ALA A 104 -0.92 5.46 -8.86
C ALA A 104 -1.48 5.34 -7.43
N ALA A 105 -2.08 4.20 -7.10
CA ALA A 105 -2.64 3.93 -5.78
C ALA A 105 -1.55 3.93 -4.68
N LEU A 106 -0.37 3.37 -4.94
CA LEU A 106 0.77 3.39 -4.01
C LEU A 106 1.19 4.82 -3.66
N LEU A 107 1.30 5.70 -4.66
CA LEU A 107 1.69 7.09 -4.45
C LEU A 107 0.59 7.90 -3.77
N VAL A 108 -0.67 7.67 -4.14
CA VAL A 108 -1.81 8.35 -3.51
C VAL A 108 -1.95 7.91 -2.04
N ALA A 109 -1.80 6.62 -1.74
CA ALA A 109 -1.82 6.12 -0.36
C ALA A 109 -0.69 6.74 0.48
N ASP A 110 0.52 6.84 -0.08
CA ASP A 110 1.64 7.53 0.57
C ASP A 110 1.35 9.01 0.83
N GLN A 111 0.80 9.73 -0.14
CA GLN A 111 0.39 11.14 0.03
C GLN A 111 -0.69 11.30 1.10
N TYR A 112 -1.69 10.41 1.13
CA TYR A 112 -2.70 10.39 2.19
C TYR A 112 -2.08 10.19 3.57
N GLY A 113 -1.18 9.22 3.71
CA GLY A 113 -0.47 8.97 4.97
C GLY A 113 0.38 10.16 5.41
N GLN A 114 1.11 10.80 4.48
CA GLN A 114 1.91 11.98 4.80
C GLN A 114 1.05 13.14 5.27
N ARG A 115 -0.07 13.39 4.58
CA ARG A 115 -1.02 14.44 4.97
C ARG A 115 -1.63 14.15 6.34
N PHE A 116 -2.01 12.90 6.60
CA PHE A 116 -2.54 12.49 7.88
C PHE A 116 -1.55 12.78 9.03
N LEU A 117 -0.26 12.43 8.85
CA LEU A 117 0.77 12.72 9.85
C LEU A 117 0.97 14.23 10.08
N GLN A 118 0.90 15.05 9.03
CA GLN A 118 1.03 16.51 9.15
C GLN A 118 -0.16 17.20 9.84
N GLU A 119 -1.35 16.61 9.77
CA GLU A 119 -2.55 17.16 10.41
C GLU A 119 -2.71 16.70 11.87
N TRP A 120 -2.08 15.59 12.24
CA TRP A 120 -2.23 14.94 13.56
C TRP A 120 -1.01 15.12 14.49
N GLU A 121 0.15 15.54 13.97
CA GLU A 121 1.35 15.94 14.73
C GLU A 121 1.50 17.47 14.82
#